data_AF-A0A519PJR4-F1
#
_entry.id   AF-A0A519PJR4-F1
#
_cell.length_a   1.000
_cell.length_b   1.000
_cell.length_c   1.000
_cell.angle_alpha   90.00
_cell.angle_beta   90.00
_cell.angle_gamma   90.00
#
_symmetry.space_group_name_H-M   'P 1'
#
loop_
_entity.id
_entity.type
_entity.pdbx_description
1 polymer ?
#
loop_
_entity_poly.entity_id
_entity_poly.type
_entity_poly.pdbx_seq_one_letter_code
_entity_poly.pdbx_strand_id
1 'polypeptide(L)'
;TAMPDVGVAGFLIARCAGNDKYFDVVHQIMASQAEWQAGVPPRNSLFRIAAAAGLNEQATQACVTDKDAIKAFEQRFKAAQAAGINSTPSFLLNGVKVADHSWDSLSAAIDAELAKA
;
A
#
# COMPACT_ATOMS: atom_id res chain seq x y z
N THR A 1 3.31 -8.36 21.26
CA THR A 1 2.01 -8.19 20.56
C THR A 1 2.16 -8.74 19.16
N ALA A 2 1.14 -9.40 18.63
CA ALA A 2 1.17 -9.94 17.27
C ALA A 2 1.16 -8.81 16.21
N MET A 3 1.83 -9.03 15.09
CA MET A 3 1.79 -8.13 13.92
C MET A 3 0.37 -8.14 13.34
N PRO A 4 -0.17 -7.00 12.88
CA PRO A 4 -1.45 -6.99 12.16
C PRO A 4 -1.34 -7.74 10.82
N ASP A 5 -2.45 -7.82 10.09
CA ASP A 5 -2.46 -8.29 8.71
C ASP A 5 -1.31 -7.67 7.88
N VAL A 6 -0.72 -8.46 6.99
CA VAL A 6 0.47 -8.07 6.23
C VAL A 6 0.26 -6.80 5.40
N GLY A 7 -0.96 -6.61 4.86
CA GLY A 7 -1.32 -5.40 4.12
C GLY A 7 -1.37 -4.17 5.01
N VAL A 8 -1.91 -4.30 6.22
CA VAL A 8 -1.93 -3.24 7.24
C VAL A 8 -0.51 -2.89 7.68
N ALA A 9 0.30 -3.90 8.01
CA ALA A 9 1.68 -3.70 8.42
C ALA A 9 2.50 -3.00 7.33
N GLY A 10 2.39 -3.44 6.08
CA GLY A 10 3.07 -2.80 4.94
C GLY A 10 2.63 -1.35 4.73
N PHE A 11 1.32 -1.07 4.80
CA PHE A 11 0.78 0.29 4.72
C PHE A 11 1.34 1.21 5.80
N LEU A 12 1.39 0.73 7.05
CA LEU A 12 1.90 1.52 8.17
C LEU A 12 3.40 1.78 8.05
N ILE A 13 4.20 0.75 7.72
CA ILE A 13 5.66 0.89 7.54
C ILE A 13 5.99 1.93 6.46
N ALA A 14 5.30 1.90 5.31
CA ALA A 14 5.50 2.89 4.25
C ALA A 14 5.25 4.33 4.74
N ARG A 15 4.22 4.54 5.58
CA ARG A 15 3.91 5.87 6.13
C ARG A 15 4.90 6.31 7.20
N CYS A 16 5.32 5.40 8.07
CA CYS A 16 6.30 5.71 9.13
C CYS A 16 7.70 5.99 8.57
N ALA A 17 8.03 5.49 7.38
CA ALA A 17 9.27 5.81 6.68
C ALA A 17 9.36 7.27 6.20
N GLY A 18 8.24 7.99 6.17
CA GLY A 18 8.15 9.38 5.72
C GLY A 18 7.89 9.53 4.22
N ASN A 19 7.45 10.72 3.82
CA ASN A 19 6.98 11.00 2.45
C ASN A 19 8.06 10.74 1.39
N ASP A 20 9.31 11.12 1.68
CA ASP A 20 10.42 11.00 0.72
C ASP A 20 10.78 9.55 0.39
N LYS A 21 10.44 8.60 1.27
CA LYS A 21 10.75 7.17 1.14
C LYS A 21 9.52 6.31 0.85
N TYR A 22 8.33 6.91 0.83
CA TYR A 22 7.07 6.17 0.81
C TYR A 22 6.99 5.19 -0.36
N PHE A 23 7.25 5.67 -1.58
CA PHE A 23 7.13 4.85 -2.78
C PHE A 23 8.27 3.83 -2.91
N ASP A 24 9.47 4.14 -2.43
CA ASP A 24 10.56 3.16 -2.37
C ASP A 24 10.21 2.00 -1.45
N VAL A 25 9.65 2.30 -0.26
CA VAL A 25 9.19 1.27 0.67
C VAL A 25 8.06 0.44 0.07
N VAL A 26 7.05 1.08 -0.55
CA VAL A 26 5.97 0.36 -1.24
C VAL A 26 6.51 -0.55 -2.33
N HIS A 27 7.45 -0.06 -3.15
CA HIS A 27 8.09 -0.84 -4.20
C HIS A 27 8.79 -2.09 -3.64
N GLN A 28 9.60 -1.93 -2.59
CA GLN A 28 10.29 -3.06 -1.96
C GLN A 28 9.32 -4.06 -1.33
N ILE A 29 8.21 -3.60 -0.74
CA ILE A 29 7.17 -4.49 -0.20
C ILE A 29 6.56 -5.33 -1.32
N MET A 30 6.19 -4.72 -2.45
CA MET A 30 5.62 -5.44 -3.59
C MET A 30 6.63 -6.42 -4.19
N ALA A 31 7.90 -6.03 -4.32
CA ALA A 31 8.96 -6.90 -4.80
C ALA A 31 9.17 -8.12 -3.87
N SER A 32 9.00 -7.94 -2.56
CA SER A 32 9.15 -9.03 -1.58
C SER A 32 8.04 -10.09 -1.60
N GLN A 33 6.95 -9.88 -2.34
CA GLN A 33 5.87 -10.87 -2.47
C GLN A 33 6.35 -12.19 -3.06
N ALA A 34 7.36 -12.17 -3.94
CA ALA A 34 7.97 -13.39 -4.46
C ALA A 34 8.64 -14.23 -3.35
N GLU A 35 9.26 -13.59 -2.36
CA GLU A 35 9.81 -14.27 -1.20
C GLU A 35 8.70 -14.91 -0.34
N TRP A 36 7.57 -14.23 -0.20
CA TRP A 36 6.43 -14.73 0.58
C TRP A 36 5.83 -15.98 -0.06
N GLN A 37 5.69 -15.97 -1.39
CA GLN A 37 5.27 -17.13 -2.17
C GLN A 37 6.25 -18.31 -2.04
N ALA A 38 7.55 -18.02 -1.84
CA ALA A 38 8.57 -19.02 -1.56
C ALA A 38 8.63 -19.46 -0.07
N GLY A 39 7.70 -18.99 0.77
CA GLY A 39 7.58 -19.40 2.18
C GLY A 39 8.33 -18.53 3.18
N VAL A 40 8.94 -17.41 2.75
CA VAL A 40 9.57 -16.47 3.69
C VAL A 40 8.46 -15.75 4.48
N PRO A 41 8.51 -15.74 5.83
CA PRO A 41 7.53 -15.02 6.63
C PRO A 41 7.52 -13.52 6.28
N PRO A 42 6.36 -12.92 5.94
CA PRO A 42 6.31 -11.51 5.54
C PRO A 42 6.89 -10.54 6.56
N ARG A 43 6.79 -10.87 7.85
CA ARG A 43 7.40 -10.08 8.93
C ARG A 43 8.89 -9.84 8.69
N ASN A 44 9.62 -10.83 8.18
CA ASN A 44 11.07 -10.75 8.02
C ASN A 44 11.46 -9.75 6.93
N SER A 45 10.78 -9.79 5.78
CA SER A 45 10.99 -8.82 4.70
C SER A 45 10.51 -7.43 5.10
N LEU A 46 9.34 -7.31 5.74
CA LEU A 46 8.82 -6.03 6.22
C LEU A 46 9.79 -5.32 7.20
N PHE A 47 10.36 -6.05 8.17
CA PHE A 47 11.32 -5.46 9.11
C PHE A 47 12.66 -5.12 8.44
N ARG A 48 13.10 -5.93 7.47
CA ARG A 48 14.29 -5.62 6.67
C ARG A 48 14.10 -4.34 5.85
N ILE A 49 12.92 -4.17 5.23
CA ILE A 49 12.57 -2.98 4.46
C ILE A 49 12.46 -1.75 5.37
N ALA A 50 11.84 -1.88 6.54
CA ALA A 50 11.75 -0.80 7.52
C ALA A 50 13.15 -0.36 7.99
N ALA A 51 14.06 -1.30 8.24
CA ALA A 51 15.45 -1.01 8.58
C ALA A 51 16.19 -0.28 7.45
N ALA A 52 16.04 -0.72 6.20
CA ALA A 52 16.61 -0.03 5.04
C ALA A 52 16.04 1.40 4.87
N ALA A 53 14.80 1.61 5.28
CA ALA A 53 14.17 2.93 5.31
C ALA A 53 14.57 3.78 6.53
N GLY A 54 15.39 3.26 7.45
CA GLY A 54 15.91 3.99 8.61
C GLY A 54 15.11 3.81 9.90
N LEU A 55 14.11 2.91 9.95
CA LEU A 55 13.43 2.55 11.18
C LEU A 55 14.18 1.43 11.89
N ASN A 56 14.53 1.62 13.16
CA ASN A 56 15.01 0.51 13.98
C ASN A 56 13.86 -0.44 14.37
N GLU A 57 14.18 -1.56 15.02
CA GLU A 57 13.19 -2.58 15.39
C GLU A 57 12.10 -2.04 16.33
N GLN A 58 12.48 -1.22 17.32
CA GLN A 58 11.54 -0.63 18.25
C GLN A 58 10.57 0.34 17.55
N ALA A 59 11.09 1.19 16.67
CA ALA A 59 10.29 2.13 15.88
C ALA A 59 9.36 1.39 14.92
N THR A 60 9.85 0.32 14.28
CA THR A 60 9.03 -0.53 13.40
C THR A 60 7.90 -1.19 14.19
N GLN A 61 8.20 -1.75 15.36
CA GLN A 61 7.20 -2.39 16.21
C GLN A 61 6.16 -1.37 16.72
N ALA A 62 6.59 -0.18 17.12
CA ALA A 62 5.69 0.90 17.52
C ALA A 62 4.78 1.31 16.35
N CYS A 63 5.35 1.49 15.16
CA CYS A 63 4.62 1.88 13.95
C CYS A 63 3.50 0.88 13.61
N VAL A 64 3.80 -0.43 13.56
CA VAL A 64 2.80 -1.44 13.17
C VAL A 64 1.79 -1.77 14.26
N THR A 65 1.96 -1.24 15.47
CA THR A 65 1.01 -1.44 16.59
C THR A 65 0.32 -0.16 17.05
N ASP A 66 0.53 0.95 16.34
CA ASP A 66 -0.17 2.21 16.58
C ASP A 66 -1.67 2.05 16.29
N LYS A 67 -2.47 2.12 17.35
CA LYS A 67 -3.92 1.91 17.29
C LYS A 67 -4.64 2.99 16.49
N ASP A 68 -4.17 4.23 16.54
CA ASP A 68 -4.79 5.34 15.82
C ASP A 68 -4.46 5.26 14.33
N ALA A 69 -3.24 4.84 13.98
CA ALA A 69 -2.86 4.60 12.60
C ALA A 69 -3.62 3.40 11.99
N ILE A 70 -3.83 2.32 12.75
CA ILE A 70 -4.67 1.18 12.34
C ILE A 70 -6.11 1.63 12.12
N LYS A 71 -6.69 2.40 13.05
CA LYS A 71 -8.05 2.95 12.90
C LYS A 71 -8.18 3.84 11.67
N ALA A 72 -7.17 4.67 11.39
CA ALA A 72 -7.14 5.50 10.18
C ALA A 72 -7.05 4.65 8.89
N PHE A 73 -6.32 3.52 8.92
CA PHE A 73 -6.33 2.55 7.83
C PHE A 73 -7.72 1.95 7.62
N GLU A 74 -8.39 1.50 8.68
CA GLU A 74 -9.73 0.91 8.59
C GLU A 74 -10.76 1.87 7.97
N GLN A 75 -10.67 3.16 8.31
CA GLN A 75 -11.51 4.19 7.71
C GLN A 75 -11.25 4.34 6.20
N ARG A 76 -9.98 4.34 5.77
CA ARG A 76 -9.60 4.37 4.35
C ARG A 76 -10.10 3.13 3.61
N PHE A 77 -9.97 1.96 4.22
CA PHE A 77 -10.44 0.70 3.66
C PHE A 77 -11.97 0.68 3.48
N LYS A 78 -12.72 1.19 4.47
CA LYS A 78 -14.19 1.36 4.36
C LYS A 78 -14.57 2.35 3.26
N ALA A 79 -13.84 3.45 3.12
CA ALA A 79 -14.08 4.42 2.05
C ALA A 79 -13.84 3.81 0.66
N ALA A 80 -12.78 2.99 0.49
CA ALA A 80 -12.52 2.28 -0.76
C ALA A 80 -13.65 1.29 -1.10
N GLN A 81 -14.14 0.52 -0.12
CA GLN A 81 -15.28 -0.38 -0.33
C GLN A 81 -16.56 0.38 -0.69
N ALA A 82 -16.84 1.51 -0.02
CA ALA A 82 -17.99 2.37 -0.33
C ALA A 82 -17.90 2.96 -1.75
N ALA A 83 -16.69 3.15 -2.26
CA ALA A 83 -16.42 3.54 -3.65
C ALA A 83 -16.45 2.36 -4.65
N GLY A 84 -16.89 1.17 -4.23
CA GLY A 84 -17.02 0.00 -5.10
C GLY A 84 -15.68 -0.70 -5.44
N ILE A 85 -14.62 -0.43 -4.67
CA ILE A 85 -13.35 -1.13 -4.84
C ILE A 85 -13.38 -2.46 -4.08
N ASN A 86 -13.40 -3.56 -4.85
CA ASN A 86 -13.51 -4.93 -4.36
C ASN A 86 -12.30 -5.82 -4.68
N SER A 87 -11.34 -5.31 -5.44
CA SER A 87 -10.09 -6.00 -5.77
C SER A 87 -8.97 -5.00 -6.03
N THR A 88 -7.73 -5.47 -5.88
CA THR A 88 -6.52 -4.72 -6.22
C THR A 88 -5.81 -5.40 -7.41
N PRO A 89 -5.15 -4.63 -8.29
CA PRO A 89 -5.25 -3.17 -8.40
C PRO A 89 -6.60 -2.72 -9.00
N SER A 90 -7.07 -1.55 -8.57
CA SER A 90 -8.23 -0.83 -9.15
C SER A 90 -7.88 0.64 -9.29
N PHE A 91 -8.31 1.27 -10.38
CA PHE A 91 -8.05 2.68 -10.67
C PHE A 91 -9.35 3.46 -10.80
N LEU A 92 -9.35 4.69 -10.27
CA LEU A 92 -10.40 5.68 -10.45
C LEU A 92 -9.80 6.89 -11.17
N LEU A 93 -10.43 7.33 -12.25
CA LEU A 93 -10.12 8.57 -12.95
C LEU A 93 -11.28 9.54 -12.75
N ASN A 94 -11.02 10.70 -12.11
CA ASN A 94 -12.04 11.69 -11.78
C ASN A 94 -13.27 11.11 -11.05
N GLY A 95 -13.06 10.09 -10.20
CA GLY A 95 -14.13 9.41 -9.45
C GLY A 95 -14.83 8.28 -10.19
N VAL A 96 -14.50 8.03 -11.47
CA VAL A 96 -15.06 6.95 -12.28
C VAL A 96 -14.07 5.78 -12.35
N LYS A 97 -14.56 4.55 -12.15
CA LYS A 97 -13.73 3.36 -12.23
C LYS A 97 -13.30 3.09 -13.67
N VAL A 98 -12.00 2.89 -13.88
CA VAL A 98 -11.44 2.47 -15.17
C VAL A 98 -11.79 1.01 -15.42
N ALA A 99 -12.00 0.64 -16.68
CA ALA A 99 -12.52 -0.68 -17.06
C ALA A 99 -11.61 -1.84 -16.61
N ASP A 100 -10.29 -1.65 -16.69
CA ASP A 100 -9.28 -2.59 -16.21
C ASP A 100 -8.03 -1.85 -15.69
N HIS A 101 -6.97 -2.60 -15.41
CA HIS A 101 -5.68 -2.08 -14.94
C HIS A 101 -4.57 -2.11 -16.01
N SER A 102 -4.94 -2.30 -17.28
CA SER A 102 -3.98 -2.28 -18.38
C SER A 102 -3.50 -0.85 -18.65
N TRP A 103 -2.27 -0.75 -19.16
CA TRP A 103 -1.70 0.53 -19.55
C TRP A 103 -2.53 1.23 -20.62
N ASP A 104 -2.99 0.48 -21.63
CA ASP A 104 -3.75 1.02 -22.75
C ASP A 104 -5.09 1.61 -22.30
N SER A 105 -5.82 0.92 -21.42
CA SER A 105 -7.10 1.38 -20.86
C SER A 105 -6.93 2.65 -20.02
N LEU A 106 -5.88 2.70 -19.20
CA LEU A 106 -5.54 3.88 -18.40
C LEU A 106 -5.14 5.07 -19.27
N SER A 107 -4.28 4.86 -20.27
CA SER A 107 -3.83 5.91 -21.18
C SER A 107 -5.01 6.50 -21.96
N ALA A 108 -5.83 5.64 -22.56
CA ALA A 108 -6.99 6.08 -23.33
C ALA A 108 -8.01 6.85 -22.47
N ALA A 109 -8.23 6.41 -21.22
CA ALA A 109 -9.12 7.12 -20.30
C ALA A 109 -8.57 8.50 -19.93
N ILE A 110 -7.27 8.63 -19.66
CA ILE A 110 -6.62 9.90 -19.34
C ILE A 110 -6.67 10.85 -20.54
N ASP A 111 -6.31 10.38 -21.73
CA ASP A 111 -6.34 11.20 -22.95
C ASP A 111 -7.75 11.73 -23.24
N ALA A 112 -8.77 10.91 -23.03
CA ALA A 112 -10.16 11.31 -23.20
C ALA A 112 -10.62 12.37 -22.18
N GLU A 113 -10.11 12.35 -20.94
CA GLU A 113 -10.41 13.38 -19.94
C GLU A 113 -9.64 14.68 -20.22
N LEU A 114 -8.38 14.60 -20.65
CA LEU A 114 -7.57 15.76 -21.00
C LEU A 114 -8.12 16.52 -22.22
N ALA A 115 -8.69 15.81 -23.20
CA ALA A 115 -9.30 16.43 -24.38
C ALA A 115 -10.59 17.24 -24.07
N LYS A 116 -11.14 17.11 -22.85
CA LYS A 116 -12.30 17.88 -22.38
C LYS A 116 -11.92 19.19 -21.70
N ALA A 117 -10.63 19.36 -21.37
CA ALA A 117 -10.09 20.51 -20.64
C ALA A 117 -9.75 21.69 -21.56
#